data_AF-A0A1Z4KWV6-F1
#
_entry.id   AF-A0A1Z4KWV6-F1
#
_cell.length_a   1.000
_cell.length_b   1.000
_cell.length_c   1.000
_cell.angle_alpha   90.00
_cell.angle_beta   90.00
_cell.angle_gamma   90.00
#
_symmetry.space_group_name_H-M   'P 1'
#
loop_
_entity.id
_entity.type
_entity.pdbx_description
1 polymer ?
#
loop_
_entity_poly.entity_id
_entity_poly.type
_entity_poly.pdbx_seq_one_letter_code
_entity_poly.pdbx_strand_id
1 'polypeptide(L)'
;MTNNEVISDVFKNQQYMTPEQLSIAHEFQKMIENEYALCAREMKKANQAAVSKPISTNPDEKLSINYAGLEIDAIREYWFNRLVSLIQVIENRNPQLNKELANKYLNNEQ
;
A
#
# COMPACT_ATOMS: atom_id res chain seq x y z
N MET A 1 19.37 -3.00 14.32
CA MET A 1 18.59 -2.23 13.33
C MET A 1 17.42 -1.63 14.08
N THR A 2 17.45 -0.32 14.31
CA THR A 2 16.36 0.40 14.99
C THR A 2 15.16 0.45 14.05
N ASN A 3 14.07 -0.22 14.42
CA ASN A 3 12.76 0.01 13.84
C ASN A 3 12.38 1.47 14.16
N ASN A 4 12.70 2.39 13.26
CA ASN A 4 12.12 3.72 13.31
C ASN A 4 10.66 3.55 12.88
N GLU A 5 9.80 3.32 13.88
CA GLU A 5 8.37 3.60 13.73
C GLU A 5 8.26 5.06 13.23
N VAL A 6 7.48 5.25 12.17
CA VAL A 6 7.18 6.60 11.69
C VAL A 6 6.06 7.10 12.59
N ILE A 7 6.41 7.55 13.80
CA ILE A 7 5.42 8.00 14.77
C ILE A 7 5.16 9.49 14.53
N SER A 8 4.33 9.78 13.52
CA SER A 8 3.67 11.08 13.37
C SER A 8 2.16 10.85 13.43
N ASP A 9 1.45 11.60 14.27
CA ASP A 9 0.00 11.47 14.41
C ASP A 9 -0.73 11.85 13.12
N VAL A 10 -1.62 10.99 12.63
CA VAL A 10 -2.45 11.27 11.45
C VAL A 10 -3.36 12.46 11.70
N PHE A 11 -3.91 12.58 12.92
CA PHE A 11 -4.86 13.62 13.27
C PHE A 11 -4.21 14.66 14.21
N LYS A 12 -4.08 15.91 13.74
CA LYS A 12 -3.42 16.99 14.48
C LYS A 12 -4.20 17.51 15.69
N ASN A 13 -5.50 17.21 15.77
CA ASN A 13 -6.42 17.76 16.77
C ASN A 13 -6.80 16.73 17.85
N GLN A 14 -6.02 15.67 18.03
CA GLN A 14 -6.29 14.63 19.04
C GLN A 14 -6.50 15.19 20.45
N GLN A 15 -5.82 16.27 20.83
CA GLN A 15 -5.97 16.92 22.14
C GLN A 15 -7.40 17.43 22.43
N TYR A 16 -8.23 17.60 21.41
CA TYR A 16 -9.63 18.04 21.54
C TYR A 16 -10.63 16.88 21.47
N MET A 17 -10.16 15.64 21.28
CA MET A 17 -11.01 14.47 21.18
C MET A 17 -11.46 14.02 22.57
N THR A 18 -12.68 13.47 22.65
CA THR A 18 -13.09 12.70 23.84
C THR A 18 -12.25 11.43 23.96
N PRO A 19 -12.22 10.78 25.14
CA PRO A 19 -11.50 9.51 25.31
C PRO A 19 -11.88 8.44 24.27
N GLU A 20 -13.17 8.34 23.91
CA GLU A 20 -13.67 7.39 22.91
C GLU A 20 -13.17 7.71 21.50
N GLN A 21 -13.22 9.00 21.12
CA GLN A 21 -12.71 9.46 19.82
C GLN A 21 -11.20 9.23 19.71
N LEU A 22 -10.45 9.48 20.78
CA LEU A 22 -9.01 9.26 20.85
C LEU A 22 -8.67 7.77 20.70
N SER A 23 -9.43 6.88 21.34
CA SER A 23 -9.25 5.43 21.19
C SER A 23 -9.41 4.99 19.73
N ILE A 24 -10.47 5.45 19.05
CA ILE A 24 -10.71 5.16 17.64
C ILE A 24 -9.56 5.72 16.77
N ALA A 25 -9.12 6.95 17.05
CA ALA A 25 -8.03 7.58 16.31
C ALA A 25 -6.72 6.78 16.45
N HIS A 26 -6.38 6.31 17.65
CA HIS A 26 -5.18 5.50 17.88
C HIS A 26 -5.24 4.15 17.16
N GLU A 27 -6.39 3.47 17.16
CA GLU A 27 -6.57 2.22 16.42
C GLU A 27 -6.40 2.44 14.91
N PHE A 28 -7.03 3.49 14.39
CA PHE A 28 -6.91 3.85 12.98
C PHE A 28 -5.47 4.17 12.58
N GLN A 29 -4.71 4.88 13.43
CA GLN A 29 -3.31 5.19 13.17
C GLN A 29 -2.43 3.95 13.03
N LYS A 30 -2.61 2.96 13.93
CA LYS A 30 -1.90 1.67 13.83
C LYS A 30 -2.26 0.94 12.54
N MET A 31 -3.51 1.02 12.11
CA MET A 31 -3.95 0.40 10.87
C MET A 31 -3.38 1.08 9.63
N ILE A 32 -3.20 2.41 9.63
CA ILE A 32 -2.67 3.15 8.48
C ILE A 32 -1.31 2.61 8.04
N GLU A 33 -0.32 2.54 8.94
CA GLU A 33 1.03 2.11 8.55
C GLU A 33 1.04 0.64 8.10
N ASN A 34 0.31 -0.22 8.81
CA ASN A 34 0.18 -1.63 8.45
C ASN A 34 -0.46 -1.84 7.07
N GLU A 35 -1.53 -1.11 6.77
CA GLU A 35 -2.21 -1.19 5.47
C GLU A 35 -1.36 -0.61 4.34
N TYR A 36 -0.65 0.49 4.62
CA TYR A 36 0.28 1.09 3.66
C TYR A 36 1.40 0.10 3.30
N ALA A 37 2.03 -0.50 4.31
CA ALA A 37 3.07 -1.51 4.15
C ALA A 37 2.57 -2.76 3.40
N LEU A 38 1.35 -3.22 3.71
CA LEU A 38 0.71 -4.33 3.02
C LEU A 38 0.52 -4.00 1.53
N CYS A 39 -0.09 -2.87 1.20
CA CYS A 39 -0.35 -2.49 -0.18
C CYS A 39 0.95 -2.35 -0.98
N ALA A 40 1.97 -1.67 -0.44
CA ALA A 40 3.26 -1.53 -1.08
C ALA A 40 3.92 -2.90 -1.37
N ARG A 41 3.92 -3.80 -0.38
CA ARG A 41 4.50 -5.15 -0.51
C ARG A 41 3.77 -6.00 -1.54
N GLU A 42 2.44 -6.04 -1.53
CA GLU A 42 1.69 -6.88 -2.46
C GLU A 42 1.73 -6.31 -3.89
N MET A 43 1.73 -4.98 -4.05
CA MET A 43 1.94 -4.33 -5.35
C MET A 43 3.32 -4.70 -5.94
N LYS A 44 4.38 -4.74 -5.11
CA LYS A 44 5.71 -5.19 -5.54
C LYS A 44 5.69 -6.63 -6.06
N LYS A 45 5.09 -7.55 -5.31
CA LYS A 45 4.98 -8.96 -5.72
C LYS A 45 4.22 -9.09 -7.05
N ALA A 46 3.11 -8.37 -7.21
CA ALA A 46 2.32 -8.38 -8.44
C ALA A 46 3.13 -7.82 -9.63
N ASN A 47 3.88 -6.72 -9.42
CA ASN A 47 4.76 -6.16 -10.44
C ASN A 47 5.86 -7.14 -10.87
N GLN A 48 6.49 -7.84 -9.92
CA GLN A 48 7.50 -8.86 -10.21
C GLN A 48 6.92 -10.01 -11.01
N ALA A 49 5.75 -10.52 -10.61
CA ALA A 49 5.04 -11.60 -11.32
C ALA A 49 4.62 -11.19 -12.74
N ALA A 50 4.24 -9.92 -12.94
CA ALA A 50 3.85 -9.39 -14.25
C ALA A 50 5.03 -9.31 -15.24
N VAL A 51 6.26 -9.15 -14.74
CA VAL A 51 7.48 -9.12 -15.56
C VAL A 51 7.97 -10.54 -15.91
N SER A 52 7.76 -11.52 -15.03
CA SER A 52 8.23 -12.90 -15.21
C SER A 52 7.32 -13.79 -16.06
N LYS A 53 6.51 -13.22 -16.98
CA LYS A 53 5.52 -13.97 -17.76
C LYS A 53 6.22 -15.04 -18.65
N PRO A 54 5.84 -16.33 -18.57
CA PRO A 54 6.40 -17.37 -19.42
C PRO A 54 6.01 -17.15 -20.88
N ILE A 55 6.80 -17.68 -21.81
CA ILE A 55 6.55 -17.62 -23.25
C ILE A 55 6.31 -19.04 -23.75
N SER A 56 5.23 -19.25 -24.52
CA SER A 56 4.97 -20.51 -25.22
C SER A 56 4.79 -20.26 -26.72
N THR A 57 5.09 -21.27 -27.54
CA THR A 57 4.80 -21.29 -28.98
C THR A 57 3.45 -21.94 -29.29
N ASN A 58 2.88 -22.70 -28.35
CA ASN A 58 1.57 -23.35 -28.46
C ASN A 58 0.42 -22.32 -28.32
N PRO A 59 -0.52 -22.22 -29.28
CA PRO A 59 -1.62 -21.26 -29.22
C PRO A 59 -2.52 -21.34 -27.97
N ASP A 60 -2.86 -22.55 -27.50
CA ASP A 60 -3.76 -22.72 -26.35
C ASP A 60 -3.06 -22.35 -25.03
N GLU A 61 -1.77 -22.66 -24.92
CA GLU A 61 -0.93 -22.22 -23.81
C GLU A 61 -0.71 -20.71 -23.83
N LYS A 62 -0.50 -20.10 -25.01
CA LYS A 62 -0.41 -18.64 -25.15
C LYS A 62 -1.67 -17.95 -24.64
N LEU A 63 -2.85 -18.46 -25.01
CA LEU A 63 -4.11 -17.92 -24.54
C LEU A 63 -4.22 -18.01 -23.01
N SER A 64 -3.87 -19.17 -22.44
CA SER A 64 -3.88 -19.38 -20.98
C SER A 64 -2.89 -18.46 -20.24
N ILE A 65 -1.69 -18.28 -20.78
CA ILE A 65 -0.67 -17.36 -20.26
C ILE A 65 -1.16 -15.91 -20.30
N ASN A 66 -1.86 -15.51 -21.37
CA ASN A 66 -2.45 -14.17 -21.46
C ASN A 66 -3.51 -13.96 -20.38
N TYR A 67 -4.41 -14.92 -20.15
CA TYR A 67 -5.40 -14.82 -19.09
C TYR A 67 -4.77 -14.74 -17.70
N ALA A 68 -3.79 -15.60 -17.39
CA ALA A 68 -3.04 -15.50 -16.14
C ALA A 68 -2.37 -14.12 -15.99
N GLY A 69 -1.87 -13.55 -17.08
CA GLY A 69 -1.34 -12.19 -17.11
C GLY A 69 -2.38 -11.13 -16.74
N LEU A 70 -3.59 -11.22 -17.29
CA LEU A 70 -4.70 -10.31 -16.97
C LEU A 70 -5.14 -10.43 -15.50
N GLU A 71 -5.12 -11.64 -14.93
CA GLU A 71 -5.41 -11.86 -13.51
C GLU A 71 -4.39 -11.15 -12.61
N ILE A 72 -3.10 -11.24 -12.92
CA ILE A 72 -2.05 -10.50 -12.18
C ILE A 72 -2.22 -8.99 -12.35
N ASP A 73 -2.57 -8.51 -13.55
CA ASP A 73 -2.82 -7.09 -13.80
C ASP A 73 -4.00 -6.57 -12.95
N ALA A 74 -5.08 -7.34 -12.82
CA ALA A 74 -6.23 -7.02 -11.96
C ALA A 74 -5.84 -7.00 -10.46
N ILE A 75 -5.02 -7.95 -10.00
CA ILE A 75 -4.51 -7.98 -8.61
C ILE A 75 -3.66 -6.74 -8.34
N ARG A 76 -2.78 -6.37 -9.27
CA ARG A 76 -1.95 -5.16 -9.15
C ARG A 76 -2.83 -3.91 -9.02
N GLU A 77 -3.85 -3.78 -9.88
CA GLU A 77 -4.76 -2.64 -9.89
C GLU A 77 -5.53 -2.52 -8.56
N TYR A 78 -6.00 -3.65 -7.99
CA TYR A 78 -6.65 -3.67 -6.69
C TYR A 78 -5.77 -3.06 -5.59
N TRP A 79 -4.52 -3.50 -5.48
CA TRP A 79 -3.60 -2.99 -4.45
C TRP A 79 -3.22 -1.53 -4.68
N PHE A 80 -3.03 -1.12 -5.94
CA PHE A 80 -2.77 0.27 -6.28
C PHE A 80 -3.93 1.18 -5.90
N ASN A 81 -5.16 0.84 -6.28
CA ASN A 81 -6.35 1.65 -5.95
C ASN A 81 -6.57 1.77 -4.44
N ARG A 82 -6.30 0.68 -3.70
CA ARG A 82 -6.38 0.68 -2.24
C ARG A 82 -5.31 1.58 -1.60
N LEU A 83 -4.07 1.53 -2.10
CA LEU A 83 -2.98 2.41 -1.66
C LEU A 83 -3.30 3.88 -1.94
N VAL A 84 -3.78 4.20 -3.15
CA VAL A 84 -4.15 5.58 -3.53
C VAL A 84 -5.23 6.14 -2.60
N SER A 85 -6.26 5.34 -2.31
CA SER A 85 -7.32 5.75 -1.38
C SER A 85 -6.78 6.03 0.02
N LEU A 86 -5.85 5.20 0.50
CA LEU A 86 -5.20 5.40 1.79
C LEU A 86 -4.33 6.67 1.80
N ILE A 87 -3.53 6.88 0.76
CA ILE A 87 -2.69 8.09 0.58
C ILE A 87 -3.55 9.34 0.64
N GLN A 88 -4.69 9.37 -0.06
CA GLN A 88 -5.60 10.53 -0.05
C GLN A 88 -6.13 10.84 1.35
N VAL A 89 -6.46 9.83 2.15
CA VAL A 89 -6.89 10.03 3.55
C VAL A 89 -5.77 10.62 4.39
N ILE A 90 -4.55 10.06 4.27
CA ILE A 90 -3.39 10.52 5.04
C ILE A 90 -3.00 11.94 4.62
N GLU A 91 -2.88 12.22 3.32
CA GLU A 91 -2.45 13.52 2.81
C GLU A 91 -3.42 14.65 3.21
N ASN A 92 -4.72 14.38 3.24
CA ASN A 92 -5.73 15.34 3.70
C ASN A 92 -5.69 15.65 5.21
N ARG A 93 -4.91 14.91 6.01
CA ARG A 93 -4.86 15.04 7.48
C ARG A 93 -3.45 15.33 7.99
N ASN A 94 -2.48 14.57 7.50
CA ASN A 94 -1.06 14.71 7.76
C ASN A 94 -0.22 14.44 6.48
N PRO A 95 0.01 15.47 5.63
CA PRO A 95 0.88 15.36 4.46
C PRO A 95 2.32 14.94 4.77
N GLN A 96 2.81 15.27 5.98
CA GLN A 96 4.18 14.93 6.38
C GLN A 96 4.31 13.43 6.62
N LEU A 97 3.34 12.82 7.31
CA LEU A 97 3.28 11.37 7.48
C LEU A 97 3.24 10.64 6.14
N ASN A 98 2.47 11.14 5.16
CA ASN A 98 2.44 10.53 3.83
C ASN A 98 3.84 10.50 3.18
N LYS A 99 4.61 11.59 3.29
CA LYS A 99 5.98 11.65 2.78
C LYS A 99 6.90 10.65 3.48
N GLU A 100 6.76 10.53 4.80
CA GLU A 100 7.57 9.59 5.59
C GLU A 100 7.26 8.13 5.25
N LEU A 101 5.97 7.78 5.09
CA LEU A 101 5.54 6.45 4.68
C LEU A 101 5.95 6.13 3.24
N ALA A 102 5.80 7.07 2.31
CA ALA A 102 6.26 6.92 0.93
C ALA A 102 7.78 6.69 0.88
N ASN A 103 8.55 7.46 1.65
CA ASN A 103 9.99 7.26 1.75
C ASN A 103 10.34 5.89 2.30
N LYS A 104 9.63 5.44 3.34
CA LYS A 104 9.87 4.16 4.01
C LYS A 104 9.55 2.95 3.12
N TYR A 105 8.40 2.97 2.44
CA TYR A 105 7.83 1.79 1.80
C TYR A 105 7.82 1.80 0.27
N LEU A 106 7.92 2.97 -0.37
CA LEU A 106 7.91 3.09 -1.83
C LEU A 106 9.29 3.47 -2.40
N ASN A 107 10.06 4.30 -1.72
CA ASN A 107 11.32 4.87 -2.26
C ASN A 107 12.60 4.13 -1.82
N ASN A 108 12.55 3.25 -0.82
CA ASN A 108 13.72 2.52 -0.31
C ASN A 108 14.11 1.29 -1.16
N GLU A 109 13.74 1.26 -2.44
CA GLU A 109 14.10 0.20 -3.37
C GLU A 109 15.07 0.72 -4.42
N GLN A 110 16.34 0.87 -4.01
CA GLN A 110 17.49 0.86 -4.92
C GLN A 110 18.10 -0.54 -4.95
#